data_AF-Q3SIU5-F1
#
_entry.id   AF-Q3SIU5-F1
#
_cell.length_a   1.000
_cell.length_b   1.000
_cell.length_c   1.000
_cell.angle_alpha   90.00
_cell.angle_beta   90.00
_cell.angle_gamma   90.00
#
_symmetry.space_group_name_H-M   'P 1'
#
loop_
_entity.id
_entity.type
_entity.pdbx_description
1 polymer ?
#
loop_
_entity_poly.entity_id
_entity_poly.type
_entity_poly.pdbx_seq_one_letter_code
_entity_poly.pdbx_strand_id
1 'polypeptide(L)'
;MTDVLALIVWLVLLALAVPYVRRAKHPRAKTLAATMLFVLLFFLVSSALFFGFSRLLVALGRGDVLDSAGWASVFLALVFVPAFLFARWMIKRPPWDRPAPK
;
A
#
# COMPACT_ATOMS: atom_id res chain seq x y z
N MET A 1 -7.47 -5.13 -20.32
CA MET A 1 -6.27 -5.93 -19.95
C MET A 1 -5.47 -5.29 -18.82
N THR A 2 -5.49 -3.96 -18.70
CA THR A 2 -4.89 -3.17 -17.61
C THR A 2 -5.44 -3.51 -16.22
N ASP A 3 -6.74 -3.81 -16.10
CA ASP A 3 -7.38 -4.14 -14.80
C ASP A 3 -6.86 -5.46 -14.21
N VAL A 4 -6.65 -6.45 -15.08
CA VAL A 4 -6.10 -7.76 -14.70
C VAL A 4 -4.65 -7.61 -14.26
N LEU A 5 -3.86 -6.80 -14.97
CA LEU A 5 -2.48 -6.47 -14.57
C LEU A 5 -2.41 -5.75 -13.23
N ALA A 6 -3.30 -4.78 -12.99
CA ALA A 6 -3.37 -4.07 -11.71
C ALA A 6 -3.72 -5.03 -10.56
N LEU A 7 -4.67 -5.95 -10.77
CA LEU A 7 -5.02 -7.01 -9.81
C LEU A 7 -3.85 -7.96 -9.54
N ILE A 8 -3.14 -8.40 -10.58
CA ILE A 8 -1.98 -9.29 -10.43
C ILE A 8 -0.86 -8.59 -9.66
N VAL A 9 -0.52 -7.35 -10.01
CA VAL A 9 0.49 -6.56 -9.30
C VAL A 9 0.09 -6.36 -7.84
N TRP A 10 -1.19 -6.07 -7.57
CA TRP A 10 -1.71 -5.93 -6.22
C TRP A 10 -1.57 -7.24 -5.42
N LEU A 11 -1.98 -8.38 -5.98
CA LEU A 11 -1.86 -9.69 -5.33
C LEU A 11 -0.40 -10.07 -5.06
N VAL A 12 0.50 -9.80 -6.00
CA VAL A 12 1.94 -10.07 -5.86
C VAL A 12 2.54 -9.20 -4.75
N LEU A 13 2.20 -7.91 -4.71
CA LEU A 13 2.63 -7.00 -3.63
C LEU A 13 2.13 -7.47 -2.26
N LEU A 14 0.89 -7.94 -2.19
CA LEU A 14 0.29 -8.47 -0.96
C LEU A 14 0.95 -9.77 -0.50
N ALA A 15 1.22 -10.68 -1.45
CA ALA A 15 1.92 -11.93 -1.18
C ALA A 15 3.36 -11.69 -0.70
N LEU A 16 4.06 -10.72 -1.29
CA LEU A 16 5.43 -10.32 -0.88
C LEU A 16 5.46 -9.57 0.45
N ALA A 17 4.38 -8.88 0.82
CA ALA A 17 4.30 -8.18 2.09
C ALA A 17 4.33 -9.13 3.29
N VAL A 18 3.74 -10.32 3.19
CA VAL A 18 3.70 -11.30 4.29
C VAL A 18 5.10 -11.73 4.77
N PRO A 19 6.00 -12.27 3.92
CA PRO A 19 7.34 -12.64 4.37
C PRO A 19 8.18 -11.42 4.76
N TYR A 20 7.95 -10.26 4.12
CA TYR A 20 8.65 -9.02 4.47
C TYR A 20 8.30 -8.55 5.89
N VAL A 21 7.02 -8.54 6.25
CA VAL A 21 6.56 -8.17 7.61
C VAL A 21 7.05 -9.17 8.65
N ARG A 22 7.14 -10.47 8.32
CA ARG A 22 7.75 -11.45 9.24
C ARG A 22 9.22 -11.11 9.57
N ARG A 23 9.97 -10.54 8.61
CA ARG A 23 11.39 -10.16 8.78
C ARG A 23 11.60 -8.77 9.39
N ALA A 24 10.76 -7.80 9.03
CA ALA A 24 10.98 -6.38 9.35
C ALA A 24 10.36 -5.92 10.68
N LYS A 25 9.72 -6.84 11.40
CA LYS A 25 8.86 -6.52 12.53
C LYS A 25 9.61 -6.48 13.86
N HIS A 26 9.15 -5.61 14.74
CA HIS A 26 9.64 -5.50 16.10
C HIS A 26 9.39 -6.81 16.89
N PRO A 27 10.37 -7.33 17.65
CA PRO A 27 10.27 -8.62 18.35
C PRO A 27 9.12 -8.71 19.36
N ARG A 28 8.61 -7.57 19.86
CA ARG A 28 7.49 -7.48 20.82
C ARG A 28 6.08 -7.52 20.19
N ALA A 29 5.94 -7.22 18.90
CA ALA A 29 4.61 -7.20 18.28
C ALA A 29 4.15 -8.64 17.94
N LYS A 30 2.84 -8.90 17.72
CA LYS A 30 2.35 -10.20 17.20
C LYS A 30 2.36 -10.21 15.67
N THR A 31 2.96 -11.22 15.05
CA THR A 31 3.28 -11.25 13.60
C THR A 31 2.03 -11.16 12.73
N LEU A 32 0.96 -11.83 13.16
CA LEU A 32 -0.34 -11.73 12.53
C LEU A 32 -0.89 -10.29 12.57
N ALA A 33 -0.88 -9.65 13.74
CA ALA A 33 -1.43 -8.31 13.92
C ALA A 33 -0.70 -7.25 13.09
N ALA A 34 0.63 -7.32 13.03
CA ALA A 34 1.42 -6.42 12.18
C ALA A 34 1.18 -6.64 10.68
N THR A 35 0.94 -7.89 10.26
CA THR A 35 0.63 -8.21 8.86
C THR A 35 -0.76 -7.72 8.49
N MET A 36 -1.75 -7.92 9.35
CA MET A 36 -3.10 -7.38 9.14
C MET A 36 -3.09 -5.85 9.11
N LEU A 37 -2.34 -5.20 10.01
CA LEU A 37 -2.18 -3.75 10.00
C LEU A 37 -1.51 -3.26 8.71
N PHE A 38 -0.48 -3.97 8.22
CA PHE A 38 0.15 -3.66 6.93
C PHE A 38 -0.88 -3.64 5.82
N VAL A 39 -1.60 -4.75 5.67
CA VAL A 39 -2.52 -4.98 4.56
C VAL A 39 -3.65 -3.96 4.62
N LEU A 40 -4.19 -3.72 5.81
CA LEU A 40 -5.24 -2.73 6.03
C LEU A 40 -4.77 -1.33 5.62
N LEU A 41 -3.62 -0.88 6.11
CA LEU A 41 -3.09 0.45 5.82
C LEU A 41 -2.69 0.59 4.35
N PHE A 42 -2.03 -0.42 3.80
CA PHE A 42 -1.67 -0.45 2.38
C PHE A 42 -2.91 -0.31 1.52
N PHE A 43 -3.95 -1.11 1.78
CA PHE A 43 -5.21 -1.07 1.02
C PHE A 43 -5.94 0.26 1.17
N LEU A 44 -6.02 0.80 2.39
CA LEU A 44 -6.69 2.06 2.67
C LEU A 44 -5.99 3.22 1.95
N VAL A 45 -4.66 3.30 2.09
CA VAL A 45 -3.85 4.39 1.50
C VAL A 45 -3.77 4.24 -0.03
N SER A 46 -3.59 3.03 -0.56
CA SER A 46 -3.58 2.81 -2.01
C SER A 46 -4.92 3.17 -2.62
N SER A 47 -6.04 2.80 -1.98
CA SER A 47 -7.37 3.15 -2.48
C SER A 47 -7.57 4.66 -2.46
N ALA A 48 -7.24 5.34 -1.34
CA ALA A 48 -7.35 6.78 -1.23
C ALA A 48 -6.52 7.52 -2.30
N LEU A 49 -5.27 7.09 -2.51
CA LEU A 49 -4.39 7.67 -3.53
C LEU A 49 -4.87 7.38 -4.95
N PHE A 50 -5.32 6.16 -5.24
CA PHE A 50 -5.83 5.78 -6.55
C PHE A 50 -7.04 6.62 -6.93
N PHE A 51 -8.05 6.71 -6.06
CA PHE A 51 -9.23 7.52 -6.30
C PHE A 51 -8.89 9.02 -6.38
N GLY A 52 -8.01 9.50 -5.50
CA GLY A 52 -7.56 10.89 -5.49
C GLY A 52 -6.86 11.29 -6.80
N PHE A 53 -5.85 10.52 -7.23
CA PHE A 53 -5.13 10.82 -8.46
C PHE A 53 -5.96 10.54 -9.72
N SER A 54 -6.84 9.54 -9.72
CA SER A 54 -7.77 9.29 -10.82
C SER A 54 -8.72 10.48 -11.02
N ARG A 55 -9.33 10.98 -9.92
CA ARG A 55 -10.17 12.19 -9.96
C ARG A 55 -9.38 13.41 -10.46
N LEU A 56 -8.12 13.55 -10.04
CA LEU A 56 -7.25 14.64 -10.47
C LEU A 56 -6.93 14.57 -11.98
N LEU A 57 -6.60 13.39 -12.51
CA LEU A 57 -6.35 13.19 -13.94
C LEU A 57 -7.58 13.50 -14.80
N VAL A 58 -8.76 13.08 -14.34
CA VAL A 58 -10.03 13.40 -15.00
C VAL A 58 -10.30 14.90 -14.96
N ALA A 59 -10.09 15.56 -13.81
CA ALA A 59 -10.27 17.00 -13.67
C ALA A 59 -9.29 17.80 -14.54
N LEU A 60 -8.09 17.27 -14.79
CA LEU A 60 -7.09 17.85 -15.68
C LEU A 60 -7.33 17.54 -17.17
N GLY A 61 -8.39 16.78 -17.51
CA GLY A 61 -8.67 16.35 -18.88
C GLY A 61 -7.60 15.44 -19.48
N ARG A 62 -6.80 14.77 -18.63
CA ARG A 62 -5.66 13.92 -18.99
C ARG A 62 -5.99 12.44 -18.76
N GLY A 63 -7.26 12.04 -18.92
CA GLY A 63 -7.70 10.65 -18.71
C GLY A 63 -6.97 9.67 -19.62
N ASP A 64 -6.69 10.10 -20.84
CA ASP A 64 -5.97 9.41 -21.91
C ASP A 64 -4.51 9.05 -21.55
N VAL A 65 -3.94 9.66 -20.51
CA VAL A 65 -2.63 9.26 -19.96
C VAL A 65 -2.67 7.84 -19.41
N LEU A 66 -3.82 7.35 -18.95
CA LEU A 66 -4.00 5.97 -18.46
C LEU A 66 -4.10 4.94 -19.59
N ASP A 67 -4.33 5.36 -20.84
CA ASP A 67 -4.46 4.44 -21.97
C ASP A 67 -3.11 3.90 -22.44
N SER A 68 -2.02 4.63 -22.18
CA SER A 68 -0.67 4.12 -22.47
C SER A 68 -0.18 3.23 -21.33
N ALA A 69 0.29 2.03 -21.66
CA ALA A 69 0.85 1.09 -20.68
C ALA A 69 2.01 1.68 -19.86
N GLY A 70 2.82 2.55 -20.46
CA GLY A 70 3.94 3.21 -19.80
C GLY A 70 3.48 4.16 -18.70
N TRP A 71 2.61 5.10 -19.03
CA TRP A 71 2.08 6.06 -18.06
C TRP A 71 1.16 5.40 -17.02
N ALA A 72 0.42 4.36 -17.38
CA ALA A 72 -0.34 3.55 -16.42
C ALA A 72 0.58 2.90 -15.37
N SER A 73 1.75 2.41 -15.79
CA SER A 73 2.75 1.85 -14.87
C SER A 73 3.33 2.90 -13.92
N VAL A 74 3.62 4.10 -14.44
CA VAL A 74 4.07 5.24 -13.62
C VAL A 74 3.00 5.66 -12.62
N PHE A 75 1.73 5.71 -13.04
CA PHE A 75 0.60 6.02 -12.18
C PHE A 75 0.44 4.98 -11.06
N LEU A 76 0.49 3.69 -11.39
CA LEU A 76 0.45 2.59 -10.43
C LEU A 76 1.61 2.67 -9.44
N ALA A 77 2.81 2.99 -9.90
CA ALA A 77 3.97 3.21 -9.04
C ALA A 77 3.73 4.40 -8.09
N LEU A 78 3.17 5.50 -8.59
CA LEU A 78 2.86 6.69 -7.78
C LEU A 78 1.81 6.43 -6.70
N VAL A 79 0.92 5.45 -6.90
CA VAL A 79 -0.07 5.03 -5.91
C VAL A 79 0.54 4.02 -4.93
N PHE A 80 1.13 2.94 -5.43
CA PHE A 80 1.52 1.81 -4.61
C PHE A 80 2.83 2.03 -3.84
N VAL A 81 3.82 2.74 -4.40
CA VAL A 81 5.09 3.00 -3.73
C VAL A 81 4.90 3.81 -2.44
N PRO A 82 4.23 4.98 -2.43
CA PRO A 82 4.01 5.72 -1.19
C PRO A 82 3.09 4.98 -0.22
N ALA A 83 2.07 4.26 -0.70
CA ALA A 83 1.23 3.42 0.17
C ALA A 83 2.05 2.33 0.86
N PHE A 84 2.95 1.66 0.14
CA PHE A 84 3.85 0.65 0.67
C PHE A 84 4.83 1.24 1.69
N LEU A 85 5.44 2.39 1.38
CA LEU A 85 6.36 3.08 2.29
C LEU A 85 5.66 3.51 3.58
N PHE A 86 4.43 4.02 3.48
CA PHE A 86 3.63 4.42 4.63
C PHE A 86 3.29 3.23 5.53
N ALA A 87 2.75 2.14 4.96
CA ALA A 87 2.43 0.93 5.69
C ALA A 87 3.68 0.28 6.31
N ARG A 88 4.81 0.30 5.60
CA ARG A 88 6.12 -0.15 6.11
C ARG A 88 6.58 0.67 7.31
N TRP A 89 6.46 1.98 7.23
CA TRP A 89 6.88 2.88 8.31
C TRP A 89 6.04 2.68 9.57
N MET A 90 4.72 2.46 9.43
CA MET A 90 3.83 2.15 10.56
C MET A 90 4.23 0.87 11.31
N ILE A 91 4.66 -0.18 10.60
CA ILE A 91 5.04 -1.47 11.25
C ILE A 91 6.39 -1.41 11.95
N LYS A 92 7.27 -0.51 11.49
CA LYS A 92 8.55 -0.27 12.14
C LYS A 92 8.41 0.53 13.44
N ARG A 93 7.28 1.24 13.65
CA ARG A 93 7.06 1.96 14.90
C ARG A 93 6.95 0.97 16.06
N PRO A 94 7.66 1.22 17.19
CA PRO A 94 7.50 0.39 18.37
C PRO A 94 6.04 0.47 18.85
N PRO A 95 5.46 -0.66 19.32
CA PRO A 95 4.13 -0.61 19.95
C PRO A 95 4.18 0.38 21.11
N TRP A 96 3.17 1.24 21.24
CA TRP A 96 3.07 2.14 22.38
C TRP A 96 3.16 1.31 23.65
N ASP A 97 4.23 1.53 24.44
CA ASP A 97 4.34 1.00 25.80
C ASP A 97 3.22 1.67 26.60
N ARG A 98 2.04 1.06 26.59
CA ARG A 98 0.99 1.43 27.54
C ARG A 98 1.48 0.97 28.91
N PRO A 99 1.71 1.89 29.87
CA PRO A 99 1.93 1.46 31.24
C PRO A 99 0.71 0.62 31.64
N ALA A 100 0.95 -0.58 32.16
CA ALA A 100 -0.11 -1.45 32.66
C ALA A 100 -0.93 -0.64 33.68
N PRO A 101 -2.28 -0.66 33.60
CA PRO A 101 -3.09 -0.06 34.65
C PRO A 101 -2.73 -0.74 35.97
N LYS A 102 -2.35 0.06 36.97
CA LYS A 102 -2.06 -0.40 38.33
C LYS A 102 -3.34 -0.86 39.03
#